data_AF-A0A3D5Q581-F1
#
_entry.id   AF-A0A3D5Q581-F1
#
_cell.length_a   1.000
_cell.length_b   1.000
_cell.length_c   1.000
_cell.angle_alpha   90.00
_cell.angle_beta   90.00
_cell.angle_gamma   90.00
#
_symmetry.space_group_name_H-M   'P 1'
#
loop_
_entity.id
_entity.type
_entity.pdbx_description
1 polymer ?
#
loop_
_entity_poly.entity_id
_entity_poly.type
_entity_poly.pdbx_seq_one_letter_code
_entity_poly.pdbx_strand_id
1 'polypeptide(L)'
;MRAFTQHQGIVAPMDRSNVDTDMIIPKQFLKSIKRTGFGPNLFDELRYLDEGKPDQDCSRRPINPDFVLNQDRYKNASVLLARANFGCGSSREHAPWALDDFGFRVIIAPSFADIFYNNCFKNGLLPIVLPEDVVDQLFRETEQNEGYQLTVDLEAKTVTTPSGESFSFEVDDFRRHCLLNGLDDIGVTLEDADLIRDYEQKRRQTAPWLFRDAN
;
A
#
# COMPACT_ATOMS: atom_id res chain seq x y z
N MET A 1 -9.73 -1.29 8.01
CA MET A 1 -8.78 -1.67 6.93
C MET A 1 -9.26 -2.93 6.21
N ARG A 2 -8.78 -3.27 4.99
CA ARG A 2 -9.12 -4.54 4.32
C ARG A 2 -8.18 -5.66 4.77
N ALA A 3 -8.73 -6.80 5.18
CA ALA A 3 -7.94 -7.99 5.54
C ALA A 3 -7.12 -8.52 4.34
N PHE A 4 -5.94 -9.08 4.65
CA PHE A 4 -5.02 -9.68 3.70
C PHE A 4 -4.58 -11.03 4.24
N THR A 5 -4.86 -12.11 3.50
CA THR A 5 -4.37 -13.47 3.82
C THR A 5 -3.47 -13.95 2.69
N GLN A 6 -4.05 -14.20 1.53
CA GLN A 6 -3.36 -14.59 0.30
C GLN A 6 -3.82 -13.69 -0.85
N HIS A 7 -2.91 -13.36 -1.75
CA HIS A 7 -3.18 -12.56 -2.93
C HIS A 7 -2.40 -13.08 -4.13
N GLN A 8 -3.11 -13.48 -5.19
CA GLN A 8 -2.52 -13.75 -6.49
C GLN A 8 -2.85 -12.59 -7.42
N GLY A 9 -1.83 -11.99 -8.06
CA GLY A 9 -2.05 -10.78 -8.85
C GLY A 9 -1.04 -10.61 -9.97
N ILE A 10 -1.49 -9.92 -11.03
CA ILE A 10 -0.63 -9.51 -12.14
C ILE A 10 0.42 -8.53 -11.62
N VAL A 11 1.67 -8.75 -12.03
CA VAL A 11 2.80 -7.92 -11.65
C VAL A 11 2.99 -6.79 -12.66
N ALA A 12 3.10 -5.56 -12.17
CA ALA A 12 3.52 -4.41 -12.95
C ALA A 12 4.92 -3.95 -12.52
N PRO A 13 5.87 -3.79 -13.45
CA PRO A 13 7.23 -3.34 -13.14
C PRO A 13 7.33 -1.81 -13.11
N MET A 14 7.82 -1.25 -12.01
CA MET A 14 8.31 0.11 -11.90
C MET A 14 9.84 0.06 -11.83
N ASP A 15 10.48 0.00 -13.00
CA ASP A 15 11.94 -0.13 -13.11
C ASP A 15 12.66 1.22 -12.89
N ARG A 16 12.52 1.74 -11.67
CA ARG A 16 13.13 3.00 -11.25
C ARG A 16 13.44 2.99 -9.76
N SER A 17 14.68 3.27 -9.39
CA SER A 17 15.09 3.47 -8.00
C SER A 17 14.72 4.87 -7.51
N ASN A 18 14.54 5.01 -6.20
CA ASN A 18 14.21 6.29 -5.56
C ASN A 18 12.91 6.92 -6.10
N VAL A 19 11.89 6.09 -6.31
CA VAL A 19 10.53 6.59 -6.58
C VAL A 19 10.02 7.25 -5.30
N ASP A 20 10.02 8.58 -5.28
CA ASP A 20 9.60 9.36 -4.13
C ASP A 20 8.08 9.52 -4.04
N THR A 21 7.61 10.05 -2.92
CA THR A 21 6.18 10.26 -2.67
C THR A 21 5.54 11.35 -3.55
N ASP A 22 6.31 12.26 -4.15
CA ASP A 22 5.82 13.20 -5.17
C ASP A 22 5.54 12.48 -6.49
N MET A 23 6.40 11.55 -6.88
CA MET A 23 6.23 10.73 -8.06
C MET A 23 5.04 9.78 -7.90
N ILE A 24 4.86 9.18 -6.72
CA ILE A 24 3.68 8.33 -6.44
C ILE A 24 2.41 9.16 -6.51
N ILE A 25 2.36 10.32 -5.84
CA ILE A 25 1.22 11.23 -5.90
C ILE A 25 1.66 12.69 -5.75
N PRO A 26 1.52 13.50 -6.81
CA PRO A 26 1.94 14.90 -6.77
C PRO A 26 1.20 15.75 -5.74
N LYS A 27 1.92 16.72 -5.17
CA LYS A 27 1.45 17.57 -4.06
C LYS A 27 0.14 18.32 -4.32
N GLN A 28 -0.21 18.62 -5.56
CA GLN A 28 -1.44 19.35 -5.88
C GLN A 28 -2.70 18.60 -5.46
N PHE A 29 -2.67 17.26 -5.49
CA PHE A 29 -3.82 16.42 -5.13
C PHE A 29 -4.06 16.34 -3.62
N LEU A 30 -3.07 16.73 -2.80
CA LEU A 30 -3.10 16.64 -1.34
C LEU A 30 -3.95 17.74 -0.68
N LYS A 31 -4.61 18.59 -1.47
CA LYS A 31 -5.57 19.60 -0.97
C LYS A 31 -6.96 19.00 -0.71
N SER A 32 -7.22 17.79 -1.20
CA SER A 32 -8.48 17.10 -0.97
C SER A 32 -8.59 16.65 0.48
N ILE A 33 -9.78 16.79 1.06
CA ILE A 33 -10.12 16.26 2.40
C ILE A 33 -10.67 14.82 2.34
N LYS A 34 -10.81 14.25 1.15
CA LYS A 34 -11.30 12.89 0.96
C LYS A 34 -10.19 11.89 1.32
N ARG A 35 -10.59 10.70 1.77
CA ARG A 35 -9.66 9.59 2.05
C ARG A 35 -9.53 8.60 0.88
N THR A 36 -10.36 8.75 -0.15
CA THR A 36 -10.45 7.85 -1.31
C THR A 36 -10.58 8.67 -2.60
N GLY A 37 -10.37 8.00 -3.73
CA GLY A 37 -10.45 8.58 -5.08
C GLY A 37 -9.10 9.08 -5.61
N PHE A 38 -7.99 8.65 -5.01
CA PHE A 38 -6.64 9.04 -5.43
C PHE A 38 -6.02 8.09 -6.47
N GLY A 39 -6.62 6.93 -6.70
CA GLY A 39 -6.14 5.94 -7.69
C GLY A 39 -5.91 6.50 -9.10
N PRO A 40 -6.81 7.35 -9.65
CA PRO A 40 -6.56 8.02 -10.93
C PRO A 40 -5.32 8.92 -10.93
N ASN A 41 -4.92 9.48 -9.78
CA ASN A 41 -3.78 10.39 -9.65
C ASN A 41 -2.45 9.68 -9.33
N LEU A 42 -2.46 8.37 -9.09
CA LEU A 42 -1.26 7.58 -8.86
C LEU A 42 -0.31 7.74 -10.06
N PHE A 43 0.95 8.11 -9.86
CA PHE A 43 1.95 8.34 -10.91
C PHE A 43 1.51 9.33 -12.00
N ASP A 44 0.78 10.39 -11.62
CA ASP A 44 0.16 11.35 -12.56
C ASP A 44 1.14 11.86 -13.64
N GLU A 45 2.33 12.33 -13.22
CA GLU A 45 3.35 12.90 -14.11
C GLU A 45 3.92 11.89 -15.12
N LEU A 46 3.80 10.58 -14.83
CA LEU A 46 4.25 9.52 -15.72
C LEU A 46 3.10 8.98 -16.57
N ARG A 47 1.87 8.96 -16.02
CA ARG A 47 0.69 8.35 -16.65
C ARG A 47 -0.01 9.23 -17.65
N TYR A 48 0.06 10.54 -17.51
CA TYR A 48 -0.67 11.48 -18.36
C TYR A 48 0.29 12.41 -19.11
N LEU A 49 -0.14 12.87 -20.28
CA LEU A 49 0.64 13.79 -21.12
C LEU A 49 0.36 15.27 -20.80
N ASP A 50 -0.67 15.55 -20.01
CA ASP A 50 -1.07 16.88 -19.56
C ASP A 50 -0.85 17.07 -18.05
N GLU A 51 -0.94 18.31 -17.59
CA GLU A 51 -0.85 18.64 -16.15
C GLU A 51 -2.15 18.28 -15.42
N GLY A 52 -2.04 17.47 -14.36
CA GLY A 52 -3.18 17.09 -13.54
C GLY A 52 -3.55 18.17 -12.53
N LYS A 53 -4.86 18.45 -12.43
CA LYS A 53 -5.44 19.43 -11.49
C LYS A 53 -6.25 18.76 -10.39
N PRO A 54 -6.36 19.38 -9.19
CA PRO A 54 -7.23 18.88 -8.13
C PRO A 54 -8.67 18.71 -8.61
N ASP A 55 -9.31 17.60 -8.22
CA ASP A 55 -10.70 17.25 -8.57
C ASP A 55 -11.01 17.17 -10.09
N GLN A 56 -9.99 17.15 -10.95
CA GLN A 56 -10.16 16.96 -12.39
C GLN A 56 -10.58 15.53 -12.72
N ASP A 57 -11.56 15.40 -13.61
CA ASP A 57 -11.92 14.12 -14.20
C ASP A 57 -10.77 13.58 -15.08
N CYS A 58 -10.15 12.50 -14.61
CA CYS A 58 -9.02 11.87 -15.29
C CYS A 58 -9.44 10.93 -16.43
N SER A 59 -10.75 10.62 -16.59
CA SER A 59 -11.24 9.67 -17.61
C SER A 59 -11.03 10.16 -19.05
N ARG A 60 -10.83 11.47 -19.24
CA ARG A 60 -10.64 12.11 -20.54
C ARG A 60 -9.23 12.64 -20.75
N ARG A 61 -8.32 12.45 -19.79
CA ARG A 61 -6.95 12.96 -19.90
C ARG A 61 -6.15 12.13 -20.91
N PRO A 62 -5.28 12.77 -21.71
CA PRO A 62 -4.41 12.06 -22.64
C PRO A 62 -3.43 11.19 -21.85
N ILE A 63 -3.52 9.86 -22.03
CA ILE A 63 -2.62 8.90 -21.38
C ILE A 63 -1.27 8.85 -22.09
N ASN A 64 -0.21 8.65 -21.33
CA ASN A 64 1.13 8.38 -21.84
C ASN A 64 1.25 6.88 -22.20
N PRO A 65 1.30 6.49 -23.48
CA PRO A 65 1.36 5.08 -23.88
C PRO A 65 2.67 4.39 -23.48
N ASP A 66 3.74 5.15 -23.27
CA ASP A 66 5.05 4.60 -22.92
C ASP A 66 5.13 4.18 -21.44
N PHE A 67 4.21 4.67 -20.61
CA PHE A 67 4.20 4.32 -19.19
C PHE A 67 3.61 2.94 -18.95
N VAL A 68 4.34 2.11 -18.19
CA VAL A 68 4.04 0.71 -17.91
C VAL A 68 2.58 0.47 -17.48
N LEU A 69 2.04 1.23 -16.52
CA LEU A 69 0.67 0.96 -16.03
C LEU A 69 -0.44 1.32 -17.03
N ASN A 70 -0.11 1.99 -18.13
CA ASN A 70 -1.06 2.28 -19.21
C ASN A 70 -1.04 1.22 -20.31
N GLN A 71 -0.08 0.28 -20.29
CA GLN A 71 0.02 -0.79 -21.29
C GLN A 71 -0.97 -1.91 -20.95
N ASP A 72 -1.66 -2.44 -21.95
CA ASP A 72 -2.68 -3.48 -21.77
C ASP A 72 -2.14 -4.75 -21.08
N ARG A 73 -0.87 -5.10 -21.30
CA ARG A 73 -0.20 -6.25 -20.68
C ARG A 73 -0.15 -6.21 -19.14
N TYR A 74 -0.28 -5.03 -18.54
CA TYR A 74 -0.26 -4.82 -17.08
C TYR A 74 -1.62 -4.37 -16.54
N LYS A 75 -2.68 -4.48 -17.35
CA LYS A 75 -4.03 -4.10 -16.94
C LYS A 75 -4.48 -4.95 -15.75
N ASN A 76 -5.10 -4.30 -14.76
CA ASN A 76 -5.51 -4.90 -13.49
C ASN A 76 -4.33 -5.46 -12.65
N ALA A 77 -3.10 -4.97 -12.88
CA ALA A 77 -1.99 -5.26 -11.99
C ALA A 77 -2.34 -4.89 -10.55
N SER A 78 -2.02 -5.81 -9.64
CA SER A 78 -2.28 -5.66 -8.21
C SER A 78 -1.05 -6.01 -7.36
N VAL A 79 0.06 -6.37 -8.00
CA VAL A 79 1.39 -6.46 -7.40
C VAL A 79 2.30 -5.46 -8.11
N LEU A 80 2.86 -4.52 -7.38
CA LEU A 80 3.84 -3.57 -7.90
C LEU A 80 5.25 -4.11 -7.61
N LEU A 81 6.05 -4.32 -8.65
CA LEU A 81 7.46 -4.67 -8.51
C LEU A 81 8.30 -3.40 -8.72
N ALA A 82 9.07 -2.99 -7.72
CA ALA A 82 9.82 -1.74 -7.73
C ALA A 82 11.29 -1.93 -7.37
N ARG A 83 12.10 -0.89 -7.58
CA ARG A 83 13.51 -0.86 -7.20
C ARG A 83 13.72 -0.23 -5.83
N ALA A 84 14.99 -0.18 -5.42
CA ALA A 84 15.41 0.26 -4.09
C ALA A 84 14.92 1.68 -3.73
N ASN A 85 14.75 1.89 -2.43
CA ASN A 85 14.34 3.16 -1.81
C ASN A 85 12.97 3.66 -2.29
N PHE A 86 12.02 2.76 -2.45
CA PHE A 86 10.66 3.11 -2.88
C PHE A 86 9.90 3.87 -1.79
N GLY A 87 9.16 4.90 -2.19
CA GLY A 87 8.39 5.76 -1.28
C GLY A 87 9.22 6.76 -0.50
N CYS A 88 10.43 7.09 -0.98
CA CYS A 88 11.31 8.06 -0.34
C CYS A 88 10.77 9.50 -0.41
N GLY A 89 11.47 10.43 0.27
CA GLY A 89 11.09 11.84 0.29
C GLY A 89 10.13 12.19 1.41
N SER A 90 9.18 13.08 1.13
CA SER A 90 8.30 13.64 2.17
C SER A 90 7.28 12.62 2.71
N SER A 91 6.95 12.73 4.00
CA SER A 91 5.89 11.92 4.60
C SER A 91 4.53 12.25 3.98
N ARG A 92 3.89 11.26 3.34
CA ARG A 92 2.57 11.41 2.70
C ARG A 92 1.75 10.13 2.86
N GLU A 93 0.70 10.21 3.67
CA GLU A 93 -0.26 9.10 3.81
C GLU A 93 -1.06 8.85 2.52
N HIS A 94 -1.20 9.87 1.69
CA HIS A 94 -1.88 9.80 0.40
C HIS A 94 -1.18 8.89 -0.62
N ALA A 95 0.13 8.65 -0.48
CA ALA A 95 0.87 7.80 -1.41
C ALA A 95 0.41 6.33 -1.34
N PRO A 96 0.36 5.68 -0.16
CA PRO A 96 -0.30 4.39 0.00
C PRO A 96 -1.78 4.38 -0.41
N TRP A 97 -2.54 5.46 -0.16
CA TRP A 97 -3.95 5.53 -0.59
C TRP A 97 -4.10 5.49 -2.11
N ALA A 98 -3.27 6.23 -2.84
CA ALA A 98 -3.29 6.21 -4.30
C ALA A 98 -2.97 4.82 -4.87
N LEU A 99 -2.05 4.10 -4.22
CA LEU A 99 -1.69 2.73 -4.59
C LEU A 99 -2.84 1.74 -4.34
N ASP A 100 -3.46 1.77 -3.15
CA ASP A 100 -4.59 0.88 -2.82
C ASP A 100 -5.84 1.21 -3.66
N ASP A 101 -6.18 2.49 -3.83
CA ASP A 101 -7.30 2.95 -4.67
C ASP A 101 -7.12 2.58 -6.15
N PHE A 102 -5.88 2.54 -6.64
CA PHE A 102 -5.58 2.07 -8.00
C PHE A 102 -5.80 0.56 -8.14
N GLY A 103 -5.62 -0.19 -7.05
CA GLY A 103 -5.85 -1.64 -6.99
C GLY A 103 -4.64 -2.46 -6.55
N PHE A 104 -3.51 -1.83 -6.20
CA PHE A 104 -2.37 -2.57 -5.67
C PHE A 104 -2.66 -3.11 -4.28
N ARG A 105 -2.27 -4.38 -4.06
CA ARG A 105 -2.35 -5.08 -2.76
C ARG A 105 -0.98 -5.31 -2.17
N VAL A 106 0.03 -5.47 -3.01
CA VAL A 106 1.39 -5.80 -2.64
C VAL A 106 2.36 -4.91 -3.38
N ILE A 107 3.42 -4.48 -2.71
CA ILE A 107 4.59 -3.87 -3.34
C ILE A 107 5.80 -4.71 -2.97
N ILE A 108 6.61 -5.09 -3.94
CA ILE A 108 7.84 -5.85 -3.75
C ILE A 108 9.01 -4.96 -4.18
N ALA A 109 9.98 -4.74 -3.30
CA ALA A 109 11.18 -3.96 -3.60
C ALA A 109 12.38 -4.39 -2.74
N PRO A 110 13.62 -4.04 -3.11
CA PRO A 110 14.80 -4.28 -2.27
C PRO A 110 14.81 -3.47 -0.98
N SER A 111 14.17 -2.29 -0.98
CA SER A 111 14.05 -1.43 0.19
C SER A 111 12.97 -0.37 0.02
N PHE A 112 12.46 0.11 1.15
CA PHE A 112 11.46 1.18 1.24
C PHE A 112 11.95 2.27 2.17
N ALA A 113 11.43 3.48 2.03
CA ALA A 113 11.59 4.50 3.05
C ALA A 113 10.68 4.18 4.26
N ASP A 114 11.23 4.29 5.48
CA ASP A 114 10.60 3.82 6.71
C ASP A 114 9.18 4.35 6.93
N ILE A 115 8.97 5.65 6.68
CA ILE A 115 7.66 6.29 6.86
C ILE A 115 6.64 5.73 5.88
N PHE A 116 7.00 5.60 4.60
CA PHE A 116 6.13 5.02 3.59
C PHE A 116 5.80 3.57 3.94
N TYR A 117 6.82 2.78 4.28
CA TYR A 117 6.68 1.39 4.68
C TYR A 117 5.66 1.23 5.83
N ASN A 118 5.76 2.06 6.87
CA ASN A 118 4.83 2.03 8.01
C ASN A 118 3.41 2.44 7.61
N ASN A 119 3.26 3.45 6.73
CA ASN A 119 1.96 3.89 6.27
C ASN A 119 1.26 2.86 5.37
N CYS A 120 1.99 1.99 4.67
CA CYS A 120 1.37 0.91 3.89
C CYS A 120 0.52 -0.02 4.76
N PHE A 121 1.05 -0.46 5.90
CA PHE A 121 0.35 -1.37 6.81
C PHE A 121 -0.94 -0.78 7.36
N LYS A 122 -0.97 0.53 7.63
CA LYS A 122 -2.19 1.22 8.11
C LYS A 122 -3.32 1.25 7.07
N ASN A 123 -2.99 1.00 5.81
CA ASN A 123 -3.90 1.09 4.68
C ASN A 123 -4.18 -0.27 4.02
N GLY A 124 -3.74 -1.38 4.64
CA GLY A 124 -3.99 -2.73 4.10
C GLY A 124 -3.15 -3.09 2.88
N LEU A 125 -2.07 -2.33 2.64
CA LEU A 125 -1.10 -2.57 1.58
C LEU A 125 0.11 -3.31 2.18
N LEU A 126 0.54 -4.40 1.53
CA LEU A 126 1.66 -5.22 2.02
C LEU A 126 2.96 -4.87 1.27
N PRO A 127 3.89 -4.11 1.88
CA PRO A 127 5.23 -3.93 1.35
C PRO A 127 6.13 -5.11 1.75
N ILE A 128 6.77 -5.73 0.75
CA ILE A 128 7.63 -6.90 0.88
C ILE A 128 9.04 -6.53 0.47
N VAL A 129 9.98 -6.75 1.38
CA VAL A 129 11.41 -6.61 1.12
C VAL A 129 11.96 -7.95 0.68
N LEU A 130 12.55 -7.99 -0.52
CA LEU A 130 13.29 -9.16 -1.04
C LEU A 130 14.72 -8.74 -1.42
N PRO A 131 15.67 -9.69 -1.44
CA PRO A 131 17.01 -9.44 -1.97
C PRO A 131 17.00 -8.88 -3.41
N GLU A 132 17.99 -8.06 -3.75
CA GLU A 132 18.06 -7.37 -5.05
C GLU A 132 18.16 -8.35 -6.23
N ASP A 133 18.89 -9.45 -6.07
CA ASP A 133 19.02 -10.52 -7.06
C ASP A 133 17.68 -11.24 -7.33
N VAL A 134 16.88 -11.45 -6.29
CA VAL A 134 15.51 -11.99 -6.42
C VAL A 134 14.62 -10.98 -7.14
N VAL A 135 14.67 -9.69 -6.76
CA VAL A 135 13.91 -8.65 -7.45
C VAL A 135 14.30 -8.56 -8.92
N ASP A 136 15.59 -8.60 -9.25
CA ASP A 136 16.11 -8.65 -10.62
C ASP A 136 15.56 -9.83 -11.41
N GLN A 137 15.49 -11.01 -10.78
CA GLN A 137 14.86 -12.19 -11.37
C GLN A 137 13.39 -11.93 -11.69
N LEU A 138 12.62 -11.41 -10.73
CA LEU A 138 11.21 -11.11 -10.92
C LEU A 138 10.97 -10.08 -12.04
N PHE A 139 11.85 -9.09 -12.20
CA PHE A 139 11.77 -8.12 -13.30
C PHE A 139 11.93 -8.82 -14.66
N ARG A 140 12.94 -9.70 -14.79
CA ARG A 140 13.16 -10.48 -16.03
C ARG A 140 11.97 -11.37 -16.35
N GLU A 141 11.43 -12.07 -15.35
CA GLU A 141 10.28 -12.95 -15.55
C GLU A 141 9.01 -12.18 -15.94
N THR A 142 8.78 -11.02 -15.32
CA THR A 142 7.65 -10.12 -15.64
C THR A 142 7.75 -9.58 -17.06
N GLU A 143 8.94 -9.21 -17.51
CA GLU A 143 9.16 -8.71 -18.87
C GLU A 143 8.94 -9.81 -19.93
N GLN A 144 9.44 -11.03 -19.68
CA GLN A 144 9.39 -12.17 -20.59
C GLN A 144 7.99 -12.79 -20.71
N ASN A 145 7.15 -12.67 -19.68
CA ASN A 145 5.85 -13.34 -19.61
C ASN A 145 4.72 -12.31 -19.48
N GLU A 146 3.92 -12.16 -20.54
CA GLU A 146 2.69 -11.36 -20.46
C GLU A 146 1.70 -12.00 -19.48
N GLY A 147 1.09 -11.18 -18.61
CA GLY A 147 0.22 -11.68 -17.55
C GLY A 147 0.95 -12.43 -16.44
N TYR A 148 2.26 -12.20 -16.25
CA TYR A 148 3.01 -12.77 -15.12
C TYR A 148 2.34 -12.43 -13.78
N GLN A 149 2.15 -13.46 -12.95
CA GLN A 149 1.45 -13.36 -11.67
C GLN A 149 2.31 -13.92 -10.55
N LEU A 150 2.25 -13.26 -9.39
CA LEU A 150 2.83 -13.76 -8.16
C LEU A 150 1.74 -14.12 -7.17
N THR A 151 1.95 -15.21 -6.44
CA THR A 151 1.11 -15.60 -5.30
C THR A 151 1.81 -15.22 -4.01
N VAL A 152 1.21 -14.31 -3.27
CA VAL A 152 1.71 -13.79 -2.00
C VAL A 152 0.87 -14.36 -0.88
N ASP A 153 1.51 -15.02 0.08
CA ASP A 153 0.89 -15.61 1.24
C ASP A 153 1.45 -14.94 2.50
N LEU A 154 0.62 -14.20 3.22
CA LEU A 154 1.00 -13.50 4.44
C LEU A 154 1.06 -14.45 5.65
N GLU A 155 0.29 -15.53 5.64
CA GLU A 155 0.33 -16.51 6.73
C GLU A 155 1.64 -17.28 6.71
N ALA A 156 2.02 -17.79 5.54
CA ALA A 156 3.28 -18.49 5.28
C ALA A 156 4.49 -17.56 5.11
N LYS A 157 4.25 -16.25 4.91
CA LYS A 157 5.27 -15.23 4.62
C LYS A 157 6.10 -15.55 3.36
N THR A 158 5.42 -15.90 2.27
CA THR A 158 6.07 -16.31 1.01
C THR A 158 5.53 -15.57 -0.20
N VAL A 159 6.41 -15.32 -1.17
CA VAL A 159 6.08 -14.94 -2.55
C VAL A 159 6.43 -16.11 -3.45
N THR A 160 5.46 -16.61 -4.22
CA THR A 160 5.62 -17.77 -5.09
C THR A 160 5.43 -17.39 -6.56
N THR A 161 6.37 -17.80 -7.41
CA THR A 161 6.35 -17.58 -8.85
C THR A 161 5.48 -18.62 -9.57
N PRO A 162 5.11 -18.39 -10.85
CA PRO A 162 4.40 -19.39 -11.66
C PRO A 162 5.18 -20.68 -11.87
N SER A 163 6.52 -20.66 -11.79
CA SER A 163 7.37 -21.86 -11.89
C SER A 163 7.38 -22.69 -10.60
N GLY A 164 6.78 -22.18 -9.51
CA GLY A 164 6.74 -22.83 -8.21
C GLY A 164 7.91 -22.48 -7.28
N GLU A 165 8.81 -21.60 -7.71
CA GLU A 165 9.84 -21.07 -6.83
C GLU A 165 9.22 -20.17 -5.76
N SER A 166 9.72 -20.26 -4.52
CA SER A 166 9.14 -19.57 -3.37
C SER A 166 10.21 -18.82 -2.58
N PHE A 167 9.95 -17.55 -2.31
CA PHE A 167 10.82 -16.65 -1.57
C PHE A 167 10.16 -16.25 -0.26
N SER A 168 10.85 -16.48 0.87
CA SER A 168 10.38 -16.02 2.17
C SER A 168 10.65 -14.52 2.34
N PHE A 169 9.75 -13.85 3.05
CA PHE A 169 9.93 -12.46 3.47
C PHE A 169 9.66 -12.30 4.96
N GLU A 170 10.12 -11.18 5.53
CA GLU A 170 9.86 -10.83 6.92
C GLU A 170 8.81 -9.74 7.04
N VAL A 171 8.01 -9.85 8.09
CA VAL A 171 7.02 -8.86 8.50
C VAL A 171 6.88 -8.97 10.02
N ASP A 172 6.80 -7.82 10.69
CA ASP A 172 6.55 -7.77 12.13
C ASP A 172 5.21 -8.46 12.50
N ASP A 173 5.21 -9.22 13.60
CA ASP A 173 4.08 -10.06 13.99
C ASP A 173 2.80 -9.24 14.26
N PHE A 174 2.94 -8.05 14.85
CA PHE A 174 1.80 -7.17 15.10
C PHE A 174 1.23 -6.63 13.79
N ARG A 175 2.08 -6.16 12.86
CA ARG A 175 1.63 -5.73 11.52
C ARG A 175 0.96 -6.85 10.74
N ARG A 176 1.53 -8.06 10.80
CA ARG A 176 0.96 -9.26 10.21
C ARG A 176 -0.41 -9.56 10.80
N HIS A 177 -0.55 -9.52 12.12
CA HIS A 177 -1.82 -9.70 12.81
C HIS A 177 -2.87 -8.68 12.37
N CYS A 178 -2.50 -7.39 12.31
CA CYS A 178 -3.41 -6.35 11.83
C CYS A 178 -3.87 -6.60 10.39
N LEU A 179 -2.94 -6.92 9.48
CA LEU A 179 -3.26 -7.22 8.09
C LEU A 179 -4.16 -8.47 7.95
N LEU A 180 -3.86 -9.55 8.65
CA LEU A 180 -4.66 -10.79 8.63
C LEU A 180 -6.11 -10.53 9.08
N ASN A 181 -6.29 -9.71 10.11
CA ASN A 181 -7.60 -9.44 10.71
C ASN A 181 -8.28 -8.17 10.18
N GLY A 182 -7.61 -7.40 9.32
CA GLY A 182 -8.14 -6.13 8.81
C GLY A 182 -8.25 -5.01 9.86
N LEU A 183 -7.44 -5.08 10.93
CA LEU A 183 -7.46 -4.12 12.04
C LEU A 183 -6.70 -2.85 11.69
N ASP A 184 -7.38 -1.71 11.77
CA ASP A 184 -6.73 -0.40 11.82
C ASP A 184 -6.52 0.04 13.29
N ASP A 185 -5.91 1.21 13.51
CA ASP A 185 -5.62 1.72 14.85
C ASP A 185 -6.87 1.78 15.76
N ILE A 186 -8.05 2.02 15.17
CA ILE A 186 -9.34 1.97 15.88
C ILE A 186 -9.71 0.51 16.17
N GLY A 187 -9.62 -0.37 15.17
CA GLY A 187 -9.86 -1.80 15.31
C GLY A 187 -9.04 -2.43 16.43
N VAL A 188 -7.74 -2.16 16.48
CA VAL A 188 -6.84 -2.63 17.56
C VAL A 188 -7.30 -2.12 18.92
N THR A 189 -7.64 -0.82 19.03
CA THR A 189 -8.15 -0.25 20.29
C THR A 189 -9.46 -0.90 20.73
N LEU A 190 -10.32 -1.29 19.79
CA LEU A 190 -11.59 -1.94 20.07
C LEU A 190 -11.45 -3.38 20.55
N GLU A 191 -10.30 -4.04 20.32
CA GLU A 191 -10.02 -5.36 20.91
C GLU A 191 -9.98 -5.29 22.44
N ASP A 192 -9.55 -4.16 23.00
CA ASP A 192 -9.50 -3.90 24.44
C ASP A 192 -10.78 -3.24 24.99
N ALA A 193 -11.88 -3.20 24.22
CA ALA A 193 -13.07 -2.44 24.59
C ALA A 193 -13.69 -2.86 25.94
N ASP A 194 -13.63 -4.15 26.29
CA ASP A 194 -14.10 -4.64 27.60
C ASP A 194 -13.20 -4.16 28.74
N LEU A 195 -11.87 -4.23 28.55
CA LEU A 195 -10.88 -3.75 29.53
C LEU A 195 -11.00 -2.23 29.74
N ILE A 196 -11.21 -1.47 28.67
CA ILE A 196 -11.45 -0.03 28.72
C ILE A 196 -12.72 0.24 29.54
N ARG A 197 -13.82 -0.47 29.27
CA ARG A 197 -15.09 -0.33 30.01
C ARG A 197 -14.93 -0.64 31.49
N ASP A 198 -14.23 -1.73 31.84
CA ASP A 198 -13.98 -2.10 33.23
C ASP A 198 -13.12 -1.06 33.96
N TYR A 199 -12.08 -0.56 33.29
CA TYR A 199 -11.25 0.53 33.82
C TYR A 199 -12.08 1.80 34.07
N GLU A 200 -12.92 2.21 33.11
CA GLU A 200 -13.79 3.38 33.24
C GLU A 200 -14.79 3.25 34.39
N GLN A 201 -15.43 2.09 34.54
CA GLN A 201 -16.35 1.81 35.64
C GLN A 201 -15.65 1.93 37.00
N LYS A 202 -14.45 1.36 37.14
CA LYS A 202 -13.65 1.49 38.36
C LYS A 202 -13.26 2.93 38.63
N ARG A 203 -12.86 3.68 37.59
CA ARG A 203 -12.50 5.10 37.72
C ARG A 203 -13.67 5.97 38.13
N ARG A 204 -14.89 5.69 37.68
CA ARG A 204 -16.11 6.40 38.14
C ARG A 204 -16.31 6.27 39.65
N GLN A 205 -15.91 5.15 40.25
CA GLN A 205 -15.99 4.93 41.69
C GLN A 205 -14.82 5.61 42.44
N THR A 206 -13.59 5.48 41.95
CA THR A 206 -12.39 5.96 42.66
C THR A 206 -12.07 7.44 42.43
N ALA A 207 -12.52 8.00 41.31
CA ALA A 207 -12.24 9.37 40.88
C ALA A 207 -13.47 10.04 40.23
N PRO A 208 -14.61 10.13 40.95
CA PRO A 208 -15.89 10.58 40.40
C PRO A 208 -15.87 12.01 39.85
N TRP A 209 -14.96 12.87 40.32
CA TRP A 209 -14.83 14.25 39.83
C TRP A 209 -14.39 14.36 38.36
N LEU A 210 -13.82 13.29 37.78
CA LEU A 210 -13.44 13.24 36.35
C LEU A 210 -14.62 12.98 35.41
N PHE A 211 -15.76 12.54 35.95
CA PHE A 211 -16.93 12.11 35.18
C PHE A 211 -18.14 13.02 35.42
N ARG A 212 -17.91 14.23 35.92
CA ARG A 212 -18.97 15.23 36.04
C ARG A 212 -19.31 15.73 34.64
N ASP A 213 -20.56 15.58 34.24
CA ASP A 213 -21.05 16.23 33.03
C ASP A 213 -20.88 17.75 33.18
N ALA A 214 -20.42 18.41 32.12
CA ALA A 214 -20.40 19.86 32.06
C ALA A 214 -21.87 20.33 32.05
N ASN A 215 -22.36 20.74 33.22
CA ASN A 215 -23.63 21.47 33.35
C ASN A 215 -23.58 22.78 32.57
#